data_AF-A0A3N5PAC3-F1
#
_entry.id   AF-A0A3N5PAC3-F1
#
_cell.length_a   1.000
_cell.length_b   1.000
_cell.length_c   1.000
_cell.angle_alpha   90.00
_cell.angle_beta   90.00
_cell.angle_gamma   90.00
#
_symmetry.space_group_name_H-M   'P 1'
#
loop_
_entity.id
_entity.type
_entity.pdbx_description
1 polymer ?
#
loop_
_entity_poly.entity_id
_entity_poly.type
_entity_poly.pdbx_seq_one_letter_code
_entity_poly.pdbx_strand_id
1 'polypeptide(L)' 'MSQDEKRRDGQGTAADAPGEALEAFLPAVQAWFRAALGEPPPPQALVWPAIQRGEHTLILSPTGSGKTLAAFLWGID' A
#
# COMPACT_ATOMS: atom_id res chain seq x y z
N MET A 1 -13.54 5.29 -38.82
CA MET A 1 -12.75 6.35 -38.16
C MET A 1 -13.39 6.60 -36.80
N SER A 2 -13.22 5.66 -35.87
CA SER A 2 -12.09 5.60 -34.91
C SER A 2 -12.00 6.90 -34.11
N GLN A 3 -12.80 6.95 -33.05
CA GLN A 3 -12.35 7.47 -31.77
C GLN A 3 -12.33 6.22 -30.88
N ASP A 4 -11.31 5.38 -31.07
CA ASP A 4 -10.07 5.42 -30.29
C ASP A 4 -10.35 5.48 -28.79
N GLU A 5 -10.40 4.26 -28.25
CA GLU A 5 -9.78 3.91 -26.99
C GLU A 5 -10.30 4.71 -25.80
N LYS A 6 -11.47 4.27 -25.34
CA LYS A 6 -11.93 4.44 -23.97
C LYS A 6 -10.85 3.89 -23.03
N ARG A 7 -9.86 4.73 -22.72
CA ARG A 7 -8.89 4.58 -21.64
C ARG A 7 -9.71 4.22 -20.41
N ARG A 8 -9.62 2.95 -20.01
CA ARG A 8 -9.94 2.54 -18.64
C ARG A 8 -8.83 3.12 -17.77
N ASP A 9 -8.88 4.43 -17.56
CA ASP A 9 -8.10 5.06 -16.50
C ASP A 9 -8.68 4.55 -15.18
N GLY A 10 -7.77 4.05 -14.34
CA GLY A 10 -8.02 3.11 -13.26
C GLY A 10 -9.13 3.51 -12.31
N GLN A 11 -10.10 2.60 -12.14
CA GLN A 11 -10.84 2.49 -10.90
C GLN A 11 -9.89 2.00 -9.79
N GLY A 12 -9.11 2.92 -9.23
CA GLY A 12 -8.68 2.82 -7.84
C GLY A 12 -9.84 3.34 -7.01
N THR A 13 -10.68 2.44 -6.48
CA THR A 13 -11.70 2.85 -5.52
C THR A 13 -11.01 3.56 -4.37
N ALA A 14 -11.57 4.68 -3.93
CA ALA A 14 -11.15 5.48 -2.78
C ALA A 14 -11.30 4.75 -1.43
N ALA A 15 -10.99 3.44 -1.38
CA ALA A 15 -11.27 2.53 -0.28
C ALA A 15 -10.06 2.20 0.60
N ASP A 16 -8.95 2.91 0.48
CA ASP A 16 -7.83 2.79 1.42
C ASP A 16 -7.26 4.19 1.69
N ALA A 17 -7.81 4.88 2.68
CA ALA A 17 -7.10 6.02 3.25
C ALA A 17 -5.76 5.51 3.82
N PRO A 18 -4.66 6.28 3.75
CA PRO A 18 -3.36 5.84 4.29
C PRO A 18 -3.43 5.35 5.74
N GLY A 19 -4.33 5.93 6.55
CA GLY A 19 -4.56 5.51 7.94
C GLY A 19 -5.22 4.14 8.09
N GLU A 20 -6.09 3.72 7.17
CA GLU A 20 -6.82 2.44 7.18
C GLU A 20 -5.89 1.28 6.85
N ALA A 21 -4.88 1.51 5.99
CA ALA A 21 -3.93 0.48 5.60
C ALA A 21 -3.12 -0.08 6.80
N LEU A 22 -2.96 0.71 7.87
CA LEU A 22 -2.35 0.25 9.12
C LEU A 22 -3.31 -0.60 9.98
N GLU A 23 -4.63 -0.49 9.81
CA GLU A 23 -5.61 -1.18 10.66
C GLU A 23 -5.53 -2.70 10.58
N ALA A 24 -5.01 -3.22 9.46
CA ALA A 24 -4.79 -4.64 9.25
C ALA A 24 -3.59 -5.23 10.02
N PHE A 25 -2.71 -4.39 10.58
CA PHE A 25 -1.56 -4.83 11.38
C PHE A 25 -1.91 -4.95 12.86
N LEU A 26 -1.10 -5.68 13.62
CA LEU A 26 -1.22 -5.75 15.07
C LEU A 26 -1.17 -4.36 15.72
N PRO A 27 -1.95 -4.08 16.79
CA PRO A 27 -1.99 -2.76 17.42
C PRO A 27 -0.62 -2.22 17.86
N ALA A 28 0.30 -3.10 18.26
CA ALA A 28 1.67 -2.73 18.62
C ALA A 28 2.46 -2.20 17.41
N VAL A 29 2.33 -2.85 16.25
CA VAL A 29 2.96 -2.44 15.00
C VAL A 29 2.39 -1.11 14.52
N GLN A 30 1.07 -0.93 14.60
CA GLN A 30 0.42 0.34 14.27
C GLN A 30 0.94 1.50 15.12
N ALA A 31 1.00 1.32 16.45
CA ALA A 31 1.46 2.34 17.39
C ALA A 31 2.93 2.69 17.14
N TRP A 32 3.78 1.68 16.95
CA TRP A 32 5.18 1.88 16.60
C TRP A 32 5.33 2.63 15.27
N PHE A 33 4.63 2.21 14.22
CA PHE A 33 4.73 2.82 12.89
C PHE A 33 4.35 4.30 12.94
N ARG A 34 3.21 4.62 13.55
CA ARG A 34 2.74 6.01 13.71
C ARG A 34 3.74 6.85 14.50
N ALA A 35 4.35 6.31 15.56
CA ALA A 35 5.33 7.02 16.37
C ALA A 35 6.68 7.21 15.68
N ALA A 36 7.15 6.22 14.93
CA ALA A 36 8.48 6.22 14.31
C ALA A 36 8.51 6.86 12.91
N LEU A 37 7.43 6.70 12.14
CA LEU A 37 7.38 6.98 10.70
C LEU A 37 6.18 7.84 10.28
N GLY A 38 5.18 8.01 11.15
CA GLY A 38 3.98 8.79 10.85
C GLY A 38 2.97 8.02 10.00
N GLU A 39 2.55 8.61 8.89
CA GLU A 39 1.60 7.96 7.96
C GLU A 39 2.31 7.16 6.86
N PRO A 40 1.75 6.03 6.44
CA PRO A 40 2.35 5.23 5.39
C PRO A 40 2.30 5.97 4.04
N PRO A 41 3.41 6.04 3.30
CA PRO A 41 3.41 6.64 1.97
C PRO A 41 2.56 5.80 1.00
N PRO A 42 2.02 6.40 -0.08
CA PRO A 42 1.06 5.74 -0.96
C PRO A 42 1.47 4.34 -1.47
N PRO A 43 2.74 4.09 -1.88
CA PRO A 43 3.14 2.77 -2.33
C PRO A 43 3.02 1.67 -1.27
N GLN A 44 3.10 2.00 0.02
CA GLN A 44 2.93 1.04 1.12
C GLN A 44 1.45 0.78 1.37
N ALA A 45 0.66 1.84 1.53
CA ALA A 45 -0.78 1.73 1.76
C ALA A 45 -1.48 0.94 0.66
N LEU A 46 -1.12 1.17 -0.61
CA LEU A 46 -1.73 0.49 -1.76
C LEU A 46 -1.34 -0.99 -1.87
N VAL A 47 -0.20 -1.40 -1.30
CA VAL A 47 0.30 -2.78 -1.49
C VAL A 47 -0.17 -3.73 -0.41
N TRP A 48 -0.31 -3.26 0.82
CA TRP A 48 -0.64 -4.11 1.96
C TRP A 48 -1.95 -4.89 1.81
N PRO A 49 -3.05 -4.31 1.29
CA PRO A 49 -4.28 -5.08 1.04
C PRO A 49 -4.08 -6.26 0.09
N ALA A 50 -3.27 -6.12 -0.96
CA ALA A 50 -2.98 -7.20 -1.91
C ALA A 50 -2.08 -8.28 -1.28
N ILE A 51 -1.05 -7.86 -0.55
CA ILE A 51 -0.14 -8.77 0.16
C ILE A 51 -0.91 -9.59 1.21
N GLN A 52 -1.84 -8.97 1.96
CA GLN A 52 -2.69 -9.64 2.94
C GLN A 52 -3.59 -10.73 2.34
N ARG A 53 -4.05 -10.54 1.11
CA ARG A 53 -4.82 -11.55 0.37
C ARG A 53 -3.96 -12.71 -0.15
N GLY A 54 -2.65 -12.68 0.09
CA GLY A 54 -1.69 -13.68 -0.40
C GLY A 54 -1.36 -13.53 -1.89
N GLU A 55 -1.63 -12.36 -2.48
CA GLU A 55 -1.41 -12.11 -3.91
C GLU A 55 0.06 -11.77 -4.19
N HIS A 56 0.60 -12.32 -5.28
CA HIS A 56 1.89 -11.89 -5.79
C HIS A 56 1.82 -10.43 -6.24
N THR A 57 2.58 -9.55 -5.59
CA THR A 57 2.49 -8.11 -5.83
C THR A 57 3.81 -7.54 -6.32
N LEU A 58 3.78 -6.82 -7.45
CA LEU A 58 4.92 -6.09 -8.00
C LEU A 58 4.80 -4.61 -7.65
N ILE A 59 5.79 -4.06 -6.93
CA ILE A 59 5.81 -2.65 -6.53
C ILE A 59 6.75 -1.86 -7.44
N LEU A 60 6.21 -0.96 -8.26
CA LEU A 60 6.97 0.03 -9.01
C LEU A 60 6.90 1.39 -8.28
N SER A 61 8.00 1.80 -7.65
CA SER A 61 8.10 3.12 -7.01
C SER A 61 9.54 3.66 -7.04
N PRO A 62 9.75 4.98 -6.90
CA PRO A 62 11.08 5.57 -6.76
C PRO A 62 11.88 5.01 -5.57
N THR A 63 13.20 5.19 -5.56
CA THR A 63 14.04 4.91 -4.39
C THR A 63 13.61 5.81 -3.22
N GLY A 64 13.81 5.34 -1.99
CA GLY A 64 13.41 6.09 -0.78
C GLY A 64 11.92 6.02 -0.42
N SER A 65 11.03 5.46 -1.25
CA SER A 65 9.59 5.34 -0.91
C SER A 65 9.24 4.23 0.11
N GLY A 66 10.25 3.61 0.72
CA GLY A 66 10.06 2.57 1.76
C GLY A 66 9.52 1.22 1.28
N LYS A 67 9.72 0.84 -0.01
CA LYS A 67 9.31 -0.48 -0.55
C LYS A 67 9.80 -1.68 0.28
N THR A 68 11.04 -1.60 0.77
CA THR A 68 11.62 -2.64 1.62
C THR A 68 10.81 -2.78 2.90
N LEU A 69 10.53 -1.67 3.60
CA LEU A 69 9.71 -1.70 4.80
C LEU A 69 8.31 -2.23 4.49
N ALA A 70 7.70 -1.85 3.36
CA ALA A 70 6.40 -2.36 2.94
C ALA A 70 6.36 -3.91 2.93
N ALA A 71 7.38 -4.53 2.34
CA ALA A 71 7.48 -5.98 2.24
C ALA A 71 7.89 -6.65 3.55
N PHE A 72 8.83 -6.07 4.29
CA PHE A 72 9.34 -6.63 5.55
C PHE A 72 8.35 -6.52 6.70
N LEU A 73 7.62 -5.41 6.81
CA LEU A 73 6.68 -5.17 7.90
C LEU A 73 5.59 -6.25 7.93
N TRP A 74 5.13 -6.69 6.76
CA TRP A 74 4.21 -7.82 6.65
C TRP A 74 4.82 -9.16 7.10
N GLY A 75 6.12 -9.36 6.95
CA GLY A 75 6.78 -10.61 7.37
C GLY A 75 7.06 -10.71 8.87
N ILE A 76 6.93 -9.60 9.62
CA ILE A 76 7.24 -9.53 11.05
C ILE A 76 6.04 -9.18 11.93
N ASP A 77 4.93 -8.76 11.33
CA ASP A 77 3.61 -8.71 11.96
C ASP A 77 3.05 -10.13 12.12
#